data_AF-T0V4N6-F1
#
_entry.id   AF-T0V4N6-F1
#
_cell.length_a   1.000
_cell.length_b   1.000
_cell.length_c   1.000
_cell.angle_alpha   90.00
_cell.angle_beta   90.00
_cell.angle_gamma   90.00
#
_symmetry.space_group_name_H-M   'P 1'
#
loop_
_entity.id
_entity.type
_entity.pdbx_description
1 polymer ?
#
loop_
_entity_poly.entity_id
_entity_poly.type
_entity_poly.pdbx_seq_one_letter_code
_entity_poly.pdbx_strand_id
1 'polypeptide(L)'
;MKEIGAIFRQIRESRHISLEEATGGEFSRSMLSRFERGENDLTTQRFFLALQQIKTSLSEFSHLAGIDQHSFIPKLLKEHYENMSLEHDQALYQTYQLAYQKHHKKEDLLASIILKVQMLGFYPEVELTSSQEELDFLHDYLFSVTIWGNFELNLFSLTSPLFSSQLYRQYTEELVQRDDFKLLLDSSRPAINSIFLNGFFSPLVQMNLKMQPILIS
;
A
#
# COMPACT_ATOMS: atom_id res chain seq x y z
N MET A 1 3.99 20.54 6.73
CA MET A 1 5.13 19.75 6.22
C MET A 1 6.41 20.51 6.52
N LYS A 2 7.45 19.84 7.00
CA LYS A 2 8.80 20.44 6.93
C LYS A 2 9.11 20.67 5.45
N GLU A 3 9.70 21.81 5.11
CA GLU A 3 10.09 22.06 3.73
C GLU A 3 11.16 21.04 3.31
N ILE A 4 10.93 20.36 2.19
CA ILE A 4 11.77 19.27 1.66
C ILE A 4 13.25 19.69 1.63
N GLY A 5 13.53 20.93 1.21
CA GLY A 5 14.87 21.50 1.18
C GLY A 5 15.53 21.60 2.56
N ALA A 6 14.79 21.96 3.60
CA ALA A 6 15.33 22.05 4.96
C ALA A 6 15.72 20.68 5.51
N ILE A 7 14.95 19.63 5.20
CA ILE A 7 15.30 18.25 5.57
C ILE A 7 16.52 17.78 4.78
N PHE A 8 16.58 18.06 3.48
CA PHE A 8 17.76 17.78 2.67
C PHE A 8 19.02 18.41 3.28
N ARG A 9 18.94 19.68 3.67
CA ARG A 9 20.01 20.40 4.34
C ARG A 9 20.45 19.71 5.63
N GLN A 10 19.51 19.31 6.49
CA GLN A 10 19.82 18.61 7.73
C GLN A 10 20.60 17.31 7.48
N ILE A 11 20.19 16.52 6.49
CA ILE A 11 20.88 15.28 6.14
C ILE A 11 22.27 15.59 5.58
N ARG A 12 22.39 16.54 4.65
CA ARG A 12 23.67 16.96 4.07
C ARG A 12 24.65 17.44 5.15
N GLU A 13 24.22 18.36 6.02
CA GLU A 13 25.07 18.97 7.04
C GLU A 13 25.47 17.97 8.14
N SER A 14 24.57 17.05 8.53
CA SER A 14 24.90 15.99 9.50
C SER A 14 25.96 15.01 8.98
N ARG A 15 26.13 14.91 7.65
CA ARG A 15 27.17 14.12 6.99
C ARG A 15 28.41 14.94 6.63
N HIS A 16 28.45 16.22 7.03
CA HIS A 16 29.53 17.16 6.73
C HIS A 16 29.80 17.36 5.23
N ILE A 17 28.78 17.20 4.39
CA ILE A 17 28.91 17.35 2.94
C ILE A 17 28.68 18.81 2.57
N SER A 18 29.61 19.41 1.84
CA SER A 18 29.47 20.79 1.36
C SER A 18 28.40 20.92 0.28
N LEU A 19 27.95 22.15 0.01
CA LEU A 19 27.08 22.42 -1.13
C LEU A 19 27.74 22.01 -2.46
N GLU A 20 29.06 22.13 -2.58
CA GLU A 20 29.80 21.79 -3.81
C GLU A 20 29.78 20.29 -4.08
N GLU A 21 30.07 19.50 -3.05
CA GLU A 21 30.04 18.04 -3.11
C GLU A 21 28.62 17.54 -3.38
N ALA A 22 27.62 18.14 -2.74
CA ALA A 22 26.22 17.74 -2.91
C ALA A 22 25.66 18.05 -4.32
N THR A 23 26.18 19.07 -5.02
CA THR A 23 25.78 19.27 -6.43
C THR A 23 26.54 18.41 -7.41
N GLY A 24 27.70 17.85 -7.01
CA GLY A 24 28.56 17.06 -7.90
C GLY A 24 29.03 17.81 -9.14
N GLY A 25 28.97 19.15 -9.14
CA GLY A 25 29.26 19.99 -10.32
C GLY A 25 28.13 20.09 -11.35
N GLU A 26 27.04 19.35 -11.19
CA GLU A 26 25.94 19.24 -12.18
C GLU A 26 25.00 20.46 -12.17
N PHE A 27 25.02 21.22 -11.07
CA PHE A 27 24.29 22.48 -10.94
C PHE A 27 24.95 23.39 -9.90
N SER A 28 24.53 24.66 -9.87
CA SER A 28 25.19 25.67 -9.06
C SER A 28 24.93 25.48 -7.56
N ARG A 29 25.96 25.73 -6.74
CA ARG A 29 25.84 25.80 -5.27
C ARG A 29 24.74 26.76 -4.83
N SER A 30 24.58 27.88 -5.55
CA SER A 30 23.54 28.86 -5.27
C SER A 30 22.13 28.27 -5.44
N MET A 31 21.91 27.41 -6.42
CA MET A 31 20.63 26.76 -6.64
C MET A 31 20.30 25.77 -5.53
N LEU A 32 21.27 24.91 -5.14
CA LEU A 32 21.08 24.01 -4.00
C LEU A 32 20.80 24.79 -2.70
N SER A 33 21.54 25.86 -2.47
CA SER A 33 21.39 26.70 -1.28
C SER A 33 20.01 27.38 -1.21
N ARG A 34 19.47 27.83 -2.34
CA ARG A 34 18.09 28.38 -2.41
C ARG A 34 17.05 27.30 -2.15
N PHE A 35 17.23 26.10 -2.72
CA PHE A 35 16.36 24.96 -2.44
C PHE A 35 16.35 24.59 -0.95
N GLU A 36 17.50 24.51 -0.32
CA GLU A 36 17.62 24.21 1.10
C GLU A 36 16.96 25.24 2.03
N ARG A 37 16.71 26.46 1.52
CA ARG A 37 15.99 27.54 2.22
C ARG A 37 14.52 27.68 1.78
N GLY A 38 14.01 26.81 0.91
CA GLY A 38 12.64 26.90 0.40
C GLY A 38 12.42 28.02 -0.62
N GLU A 39 13.47 28.66 -1.12
CA GLU A 39 13.37 29.78 -2.04
C GLU A 39 13.12 29.35 -3.49
N ASN A 40 13.47 28.11 -3.84
CA ASN A 40 13.29 27.53 -5.19
C ASN A 40 13.21 26.01 -5.13
N ASP A 41 12.49 25.39 -6.06
CA ASP A 41 12.50 23.94 -6.23
C ASP A 41 13.69 23.44 -7.05
N LEU A 42 14.07 22.18 -6.81
CA LEU A 42 14.93 21.43 -7.72
C LEU A 42 14.09 20.66 -8.72
N THR A 43 14.61 20.51 -9.94
CA THR A 43 14.06 19.51 -10.86
C THR A 43 14.25 18.12 -10.27
N THR A 44 13.36 17.19 -10.59
CA THR A 44 13.41 15.80 -10.10
C THR A 44 14.76 15.13 -10.37
N GLN A 45 15.35 15.35 -11.55
CA GLN A 45 16.67 14.83 -11.91
C GLN A 45 17.78 15.34 -10.98
N ARG A 46 17.80 16.66 -10.71
CA ARG A 46 18.79 17.27 -9.80
C ARG A 46 18.59 16.81 -8.37
N PHE A 47 17.34 16.62 -7.95
CA PHE A 47 17.03 16.10 -6.62
C PHE A 47 17.58 14.68 -6.42
N PHE A 48 17.32 13.76 -7.35
CA PHE A 48 17.87 12.39 -7.27
C PHE A 48 19.39 12.36 -7.29
N LEU A 49 20.02 13.20 -8.12
CA LEU A 49 21.46 13.33 -8.15
C LEU A 49 22.01 13.82 -6.81
N ALA A 50 21.40 14.87 -6.25
CA ALA A 50 21.81 15.42 -4.96
C ALA A 50 21.64 14.40 -3.83
N LEU A 51 20.55 13.61 -3.82
CA LEU A 51 20.36 12.49 -2.89
C LEU A 51 21.50 11.46 -2.98
N GLN A 52 21.89 11.09 -4.20
CA GLN A 52 23.02 10.18 -4.43
C GLN A 52 24.34 10.77 -3.92
N GLN A 53 24.57 12.07 -4.10
CA GLN A 53 25.79 12.71 -3.60
C GLN A 53 25.85 12.74 -2.08
N ILE A 54 24.72 13.01 -1.42
CA ILE A 54 24.65 12.98 0.04
C ILE A 54 24.57 11.56 0.62
N LYS A 55 24.60 10.51 -0.23
CA LYS A 55 24.52 9.08 0.13
C LYS A 55 23.19 8.66 0.75
N THR A 56 22.10 9.31 0.37
CA THR A 56 20.77 9.06 0.93
C THR A 56 19.87 8.45 -0.12
N SER A 57 19.18 7.36 0.24
CA SER A 57 18.15 6.79 -0.64
C SER A 57 16.87 7.62 -0.59
N LEU A 58 16.04 7.56 -1.63
CA LEU A 58 14.72 8.21 -1.60
C LEU A 58 13.87 7.70 -0.42
N SER A 59 13.93 6.40 -0.11
CA SER A 59 13.18 5.82 1.01
C SER A 59 13.61 6.40 2.36
N GLU A 60 14.92 6.52 2.61
CA GLU A 60 15.45 7.13 3.82
C GLU A 60 15.04 8.61 3.91
N PHE A 61 15.18 9.33 2.80
CA PHE A 61 14.78 10.73 2.72
C PHE A 61 13.30 10.93 3.03
N SER A 62 12.41 10.19 2.37
CA SER A 62 10.96 10.29 2.56
C SER A 62 10.56 10.00 4.00
N HIS A 63 11.18 9.01 4.64
CA HIS A 63 10.95 8.68 6.05
C HIS A 63 11.33 9.85 6.97
N LEU A 64 12.56 10.38 6.85
CA LEU A 64 13.02 11.52 7.65
C LEU A 64 12.22 12.80 7.38
N ALA A 65 11.74 12.94 6.15
CA ALA A 65 10.94 14.07 5.75
C ALA A 65 9.52 14.03 6.32
N GLY A 66 9.09 12.90 6.89
CA GLY A 66 7.69 12.67 7.21
C GLY A 66 6.81 12.77 5.96
N ILE A 67 7.40 12.54 4.77
CA ILE A 67 6.65 12.25 3.55
C ILE A 67 6.24 10.79 3.73
N ASP A 68 5.32 10.60 4.65
CA ASP A 68 4.70 9.31 4.84
C ASP A 68 4.07 8.95 3.49
N GLN A 69 4.31 7.73 3.04
CA GLN A 69 3.76 7.24 1.79
C GLN A 69 2.26 7.11 2.03
N HIS A 70 1.54 8.20 1.78
CA HIS A 70 0.09 8.37 1.90
C HIS A 70 -0.67 7.49 0.90
N SER A 71 -0.21 6.26 0.68
CA SER A 71 -1.04 5.25 0.08
C SER A 71 -2.27 5.11 0.95
N PHE A 72 -3.38 5.04 0.25
CA PHE A 72 -4.71 5.10 0.82
C PHE A 72 -4.96 3.91 1.78
N ILE A 73 -4.38 2.73 1.50
CA ILE A 73 -4.54 1.51 2.29
C ILE A 73 -3.98 1.64 3.72
N PRO A 74 -2.70 2.01 3.96
CA PRO A 74 -2.19 2.24 5.31
C PRO A 74 -2.98 3.24 6.14
N LYS A 75 -3.49 4.32 5.53
CA LYS A 75 -4.34 5.29 6.24
C LYS A 75 -5.65 4.66 6.68
N LEU A 76 -6.30 3.92 5.79
CA LEU A 76 -7.54 3.20 6.08
C LEU A 76 -7.34 2.16 7.19
N LEU A 77 -6.28 1.34 7.09
CA LEU A 77 -5.96 0.34 8.11
C LEU A 77 -5.59 0.98 9.44
N LYS A 78 -4.87 2.10 9.43
CA LYS A 78 -4.56 2.85 10.65
C LYS A 78 -5.84 3.32 11.36
N GLU A 79 -6.78 3.92 10.63
CA GLU A 79 -8.06 4.35 11.20
C GLU A 79 -8.83 3.18 11.82
N HIS A 80 -8.90 2.05 11.11
CA HIS A 80 -9.48 0.82 11.62
C HIS A 80 -8.82 0.35 12.92
N TYR A 81 -7.49 0.22 12.94
CA TYR A 81 -6.76 -0.28 14.13
C TYR A 81 -6.76 0.69 15.31
N GLU A 82 -6.85 2.00 15.08
CA GLU A 82 -6.96 3.00 16.15
C GLU A 82 -8.36 3.01 16.78
N ASN A 83 -9.40 2.60 16.05
CA ASN A 83 -10.80 2.67 16.47
C ASN A 83 -11.52 1.31 16.54
N MET A 84 -10.79 0.19 16.63
CA MET A 84 -11.29 -1.21 16.53
C MET A 84 -12.64 -1.48 17.22
N SER A 85 -13.73 -1.21 16.50
CA SER A 85 -15.12 -1.38 16.92
C SER A 85 -15.93 -1.69 15.67
N LEU A 86 -16.81 -2.69 15.79
CA LEU A 86 -17.68 -3.10 14.70
C LEU A 86 -18.57 -1.92 14.25
N GLU A 87 -19.10 -1.14 15.19
CA GLU A 87 -19.93 0.02 14.90
C GLU A 87 -19.16 1.09 14.12
N HIS A 88 -17.91 1.34 14.49
CA HIS A 88 -17.04 2.29 13.78
C HIS A 88 -16.77 1.80 12.35
N ASP A 89 -16.34 0.55 12.18
CA ASP A 89 -16.02 0.00 10.87
C ASP A 89 -17.25 -0.07 9.96
N GLN A 90 -18.43 -0.39 10.50
CA GLN A 90 -19.69 -0.36 9.76
C GLN A 90 -20.04 1.05 9.28
N ALA A 91 -19.89 2.06 10.13
CA ALA A 91 -20.13 3.46 9.77
C ALA A 91 -19.14 3.95 8.70
N LEU A 92 -17.87 3.58 8.84
CA LEU A 92 -16.83 3.92 7.89
C LEU A 92 -17.07 3.22 6.53
N TYR A 93 -17.41 1.94 6.55
CA TYR A 93 -17.81 1.16 5.37
C TYR A 93 -18.98 1.83 4.64
N GLN A 94 -20.04 2.23 5.36
CA GLN A 94 -21.19 2.91 4.76
C GLN A 94 -20.81 4.27 4.16
N THR A 95 -19.92 5.01 4.83
CA THR A 95 -19.42 6.30 4.34
C THR A 95 -18.74 6.16 2.98
N TYR A 96 -17.86 5.16 2.83
CA TYR A 96 -17.19 4.88 1.56
C TYR A 96 -18.14 4.34 0.49
N GLN A 97 -19.12 3.52 0.84
CA GLN A 97 -20.14 3.07 -0.11
C GLN A 97 -20.98 4.25 -0.65
N LEU A 98 -21.42 5.17 0.21
CA LEU A 98 -22.14 6.37 -0.21
C LEU A 98 -21.27 7.30 -1.06
N ALA A 99 -19.99 7.45 -0.71
CA ALA A 99 -19.04 8.23 -1.51
C ALA A 99 -18.87 7.62 -2.90
N TYR A 100 -18.72 6.29 -2.99
CA TYR A 100 -18.64 5.58 -4.26
C TYR A 100 -19.91 5.74 -5.10
N GLN A 101 -21.10 5.61 -4.52
CA GLN A 101 -22.36 5.83 -5.23
C GLN A 101 -22.51 7.25 -5.78
N LYS A 102 -21.96 8.25 -5.07
CA LYS A 102 -22.05 9.66 -5.46
C LYS A 102 -20.99 10.08 -6.48
N HIS A 103 -19.78 9.54 -6.36
CA HIS A 103 -18.60 10.04 -7.07
C HIS A 103 -17.96 9.02 -8.01
N HIS A 104 -18.32 7.74 -7.89
CA HIS A 104 -17.79 6.62 -8.67
C HIS A 104 -16.25 6.53 -8.68
N LYS A 105 -15.61 6.92 -7.58
CA LYS A 105 -14.15 6.80 -7.43
C LYS A 105 -13.78 5.37 -7.04
N LYS A 106 -12.84 4.78 -7.76
CA LYS A 106 -12.39 3.40 -7.51
C LYS A 106 -11.81 3.23 -6.10
N GLU A 107 -11.16 4.27 -5.59
CA GLU A 107 -10.59 4.29 -4.25
C GLU A 107 -11.67 4.13 -3.17
N ASP A 108 -12.84 4.74 -3.34
CA ASP A 108 -13.94 4.62 -2.37
C ASP A 108 -14.48 3.18 -2.33
N LEU A 109 -14.59 2.52 -3.48
CA LEU A 109 -14.97 1.11 -3.56
C LEU A 109 -13.88 0.19 -2.97
N LEU A 110 -12.61 0.46 -3.25
CA LEU A 110 -11.51 -0.29 -2.64
C LEU A 110 -11.51 -0.17 -1.11
N ALA A 111 -11.85 1.00 -0.56
CA ALA A 111 -11.95 1.18 0.89
C ALA A 111 -13.05 0.30 1.48
N SER A 112 -14.24 0.36 0.89
CA SER A 112 -15.37 -0.40 1.41
C SER A 112 -15.09 -1.90 1.35
N ILE A 113 -14.46 -2.39 0.28
CA ILE A 113 -14.01 -3.79 0.17
C ILE A 113 -13.00 -4.14 1.26
N ILE A 114 -11.97 -3.32 1.47
CA ILE A 114 -10.94 -3.60 2.48
C ILE A 114 -11.54 -3.63 3.88
N LEU A 115 -12.39 -2.65 4.23
CA LEU A 115 -13.08 -2.61 5.52
C LEU A 115 -13.99 -3.82 5.74
N LYS A 116 -14.71 -4.23 4.68
CA LYS A 116 -15.53 -5.44 4.72
C LYS A 116 -14.69 -6.67 5.05
N VAL A 117 -13.51 -6.81 4.44
CA VAL A 117 -12.59 -7.91 4.75
C VAL A 117 -12.04 -7.82 6.18
N GLN A 118 -11.70 -6.63 6.67
CA GLN A 118 -11.29 -6.48 8.07
C GLN A 118 -12.41 -6.92 9.02
N MET A 119 -13.64 -6.47 8.78
CA MET A 119 -14.77 -6.86 9.61
C MET A 119 -14.98 -8.37 9.63
N LEU A 120 -14.87 -9.04 8.48
CA LEU A 120 -14.95 -10.52 8.38
C LEU A 120 -13.84 -11.24 9.16
N GLY A 121 -12.65 -10.66 9.21
CA GLY A 121 -11.51 -11.25 9.91
C GLY A 121 -11.56 -11.10 11.43
N PHE A 122 -12.16 -10.02 11.93
CA PHE A 122 -12.13 -9.64 13.35
C PHE A 122 -13.45 -9.87 14.10
N TYR A 123 -14.59 -9.93 13.40
CA TYR A 123 -15.92 -10.03 14.02
C TYR A 123 -16.66 -11.28 13.52
N PRO A 124 -16.64 -12.41 14.28
CA PRO A 124 -17.28 -13.67 13.89
C PRO A 124 -18.79 -13.57 13.60
N GLU A 125 -19.47 -12.57 14.18
CA GLU A 125 -20.88 -12.28 13.97
C GLU A 125 -21.19 -11.65 12.59
N VAL A 126 -20.17 -11.22 11.85
CA VAL A 126 -20.31 -10.60 10.54
C VAL A 126 -20.38 -11.69 9.47
N GLU A 127 -21.60 -12.00 9.02
CA GLU A 127 -21.84 -12.89 7.87
C GLU A 127 -21.95 -12.09 6.57
N LEU A 128 -20.89 -11.37 6.20
CA LEU A 128 -20.84 -10.64 4.92
C LEU A 128 -20.17 -11.50 3.84
N THR A 129 -20.92 -11.94 2.84
CA THR A 129 -20.32 -12.57 1.65
C THR A 129 -19.83 -11.50 0.67
N SER A 130 -18.75 -11.79 -0.07
CA SER A 130 -18.40 -10.99 -1.25
C SER A 130 -19.58 -10.93 -2.22
N SER A 131 -19.87 -9.75 -2.76
CA SER A 131 -20.79 -9.66 -3.89
C SER A 131 -20.04 -10.03 -5.17
N GLN A 132 -20.77 -10.54 -6.17
CA GLN A 132 -20.16 -10.82 -7.48
C GLN A 132 -19.56 -9.53 -8.08
N GLU A 133 -20.21 -8.38 -7.88
CA GLU A 133 -19.71 -7.07 -8.32
C GLU A 133 -18.34 -6.72 -7.72
N GLU A 134 -18.13 -6.96 -6.43
CA GLU A 134 -16.84 -6.72 -5.78
C GLU A 134 -15.74 -7.63 -6.33
N LEU A 135 -16.06 -8.90 -6.58
CA LEU A 135 -15.13 -9.86 -7.16
C LEU A 135 -14.77 -9.52 -8.60
N ASP A 136 -15.75 -9.15 -9.42
CA ASP A 136 -15.54 -8.73 -10.81
C ASP A 136 -14.69 -7.46 -10.86
N PHE A 137 -14.96 -6.50 -9.97
CA PHE A 137 -14.15 -5.28 -9.86
C PHE A 137 -12.69 -5.58 -9.48
N LEU A 138 -12.46 -6.44 -8.47
CA LEU A 138 -11.11 -6.82 -8.05
C LEU A 138 -10.37 -7.59 -9.14
N HIS A 139 -11.06 -8.51 -9.82
CA HIS A 139 -10.54 -9.24 -10.98
C HIS A 139 -10.09 -8.24 -12.05
N ASP A 140 -11.00 -7.38 -12.51
CA ASP A 140 -10.73 -6.42 -13.57
C ASP A 140 -9.62 -5.44 -13.19
N TYR A 141 -9.58 -4.99 -11.94
CA TYR A 141 -8.52 -4.12 -11.45
C TYR A 141 -7.17 -4.84 -11.47
N LEU A 142 -7.02 -5.97 -10.77
CA LEU A 142 -5.73 -6.64 -10.60
C LEU A 142 -5.14 -7.11 -11.94
N PHE A 143 -5.98 -7.51 -12.89
CA PHE A 143 -5.55 -8.01 -14.21
C PHE A 143 -5.42 -6.92 -15.27
N SER A 144 -6.03 -5.75 -15.09
CA SER A 144 -5.79 -4.61 -15.98
C SER A 144 -4.48 -3.87 -15.65
N VAL A 145 -3.97 -3.97 -14.42
CA VAL A 145 -2.73 -3.31 -14.01
C VAL A 145 -1.51 -4.08 -14.53
N THR A 146 -0.82 -3.49 -15.52
CA THR A 146 0.35 -4.10 -16.15
C THR A 146 1.60 -4.06 -15.27
N ILE A 147 1.81 -2.99 -14.50
CA ILE A 147 2.99 -2.82 -13.63
C ILE A 147 2.50 -2.83 -12.20
N TRP A 148 2.83 -3.89 -11.47
CA TRP A 148 2.48 -3.99 -10.06
C TRP A 148 3.52 -3.25 -9.21
N GLY A 149 3.06 -2.71 -8.08
CA GLY A 149 3.91 -2.24 -7.01
C GLY A 149 3.42 -2.73 -5.65
N ASN A 150 3.91 -2.09 -4.59
CA ASN A 150 3.47 -2.43 -3.23
C ASN A 150 1.97 -2.25 -3.02
N PHE A 151 1.32 -1.36 -3.77
CA PHE A 151 -0.12 -1.17 -3.67
C PHE A 151 -0.88 -2.43 -4.09
N GLU A 152 -0.62 -2.95 -5.30
CA GLU A 152 -1.30 -4.14 -5.83
C GLU A 152 -0.98 -5.38 -5.00
N LEU A 153 0.28 -5.53 -4.55
CA LEU A 153 0.66 -6.63 -3.65
C LEU A 153 -0.13 -6.61 -2.35
N ASN A 154 -0.23 -5.45 -1.70
CA ASN A 154 -1.00 -5.33 -0.46
C ASN A 154 -2.48 -5.51 -0.70
N LEU A 155 -3.04 -4.95 -1.79
CA LEU A 155 -4.45 -5.12 -2.14
C LEU A 155 -4.79 -6.61 -2.35
N PHE A 156 -3.99 -7.32 -3.15
CA PHE A 156 -4.21 -8.75 -3.41
C PHE A 156 -4.07 -9.59 -2.13
N SER A 157 -3.08 -9.27 -1.28
CA SER A 157 -2.93 -9.95 0.00
C SER A 157 -4.12 -9.71 0.93
N LEU A 158 -4.55 -8.46 1.08
CA LEU A 158 -5.62 -8.07 2.00
C LEU A 158 -6.97 -8.64 1.56
N THR A 159 -7.24 -8.68 0.26
CA THR A 159 -8.51 -9.19 -0.29
C THR A 159 -8.56 -10.70 -0.43
N SER A 160 -7.52 -11.42 0.00
CA SER A 160 -7.44 -12.89 -0.11
C SER A 160 -8.67 -13.65 0.39
N PRO A 161 -9.33 -13.26 1.51
CA PRO A 161 -10.49 -13.99 2.02
C PRO A 161 -11.71 -13.97 1.10
N LEU A 162 -11.77 -13.04 0.13
CA LEU A 162 -12.90 -12.94 -0.80
C LEU A 162 -12.83 -13.94 -1.94
N PHE A 163 -11.63 -14.44 -2.27
CA PHE A 163 -11.43 -15.35 -3.38
C PHE A 163 -11.64 -16.82 -2.97
N SER A 164 -12.19 -17.62 -3.89
CA SER A 164 -12.18 -19.08 -3.73
C SER A 164 -10.73 -19.60 -3.76
N SER A 165 -10.46 -20.73 -3.09
CA SER A 165 -9.10 -21.31 -3.10
C SER A 165 -8.59 -21.62 -4.52
N GLN A 166 -9.48 -21.96 -5.45
CA GLN A 166 -9.11 -22.17 -6.85
C GLN A 166 -8.68 -20.86 -7.52
N LEU A 167 -9.48 -19.81 -7.36
CA LEU A 167 -9.21 -18.51 -7.98
C LEU A 167 -7.96 -17.86 -7.37
N TYR A 168 -7.82 -17.92 -6.04
CA TYR A 168 -6.64 -17.40 -5.35
C TYR A 168 -5.35 -18.09 -5.80
N ARG A 169 -5.40 -19.42 -5.98
CA ARG A 169 -4.28 -20.19 -6.53
C ARG A 169 -3.91 -19.72 -7.93
N GLN A 170 -4.90 -19.57 -8.82
CA GLN A 170 -4.66 -19.08 -10.19
C GLN A 170 -3.99 -17.70 -10.18
N TYR A 171 -4.48 -16.76 -9.36
CA TYR A 171 -3.91 -15.42 -9.28
C TYR A 171 -2.48 -15.42 -8.71
N THR A 172 -2.22 -16.28 -7.74
CA THR A 172 -0.88 -16.45 -7.18
C THR A 172 0.09 -17.06 -8.20
N GLU A 173 -0.38 -18.00 -9.03
CA GLU A 173 0.41 -18.56 -10.14
C GLU A 173 0.73 -17.49 -11.18
N GLU A 174 -0.26 -16.71 -11.61
CA GLU A 174 -0.07 -15.59 -12.53
C GLU A 174 0.95 -14.57 -11.98
N LEU A 175 0.86 -14.19 -10.70
CA LEU A 175 1.82 -13.31 -10.04
C LEU A 175 3.27 -13.82 -10.13
N VAL A 176 3.48 -15.13 -9.91
CA VAL A 176 4.81 -15.74 -9.93
C VAL A 176 5.37 -15.85 -11.36
N GLN A 177 4.49 -15.97 -12.37
CA GLN A 177 4.89 -16.06 -13.78
C GLN A 177 5.20 -14.71 -14.43
N ARG A 178 4.99 -13.59 -13.72
CA ARG A 178 5.30 -12.25 -14.26
C ARG A 178 6.80 -12.06 -14.48
N ASP A 179 7.14 -11.38 -15.57
CA ASP A 179 8.54 -11.02 -15.88
C ASP A 179 9.18 -10.13 -14.81
N ASP A 180 8.38 -9.30 -14.12
CA ASP A 180 8.81 -8.38 -13.05
C ASP A 180 8.75 -9.00 -11.65
N PHE A 181 8.42 -10.29 -11.50
CA PHE A 181 8.22 -10.93 -10.19
C PHE A 181 9.42 -10.77 -9.25
N LYS A 182 10.64 -10.88 -9.78
CA LYS A 182 11.86 -10.70 -8.98
C LYS A 182 11.97 -9.28 -8.41
N LEU A 183 11.61 -8.27 -9.20
CA LEU A 183 11.60 -6.87 -8.75
C LEU A 183 10.56 -6.65 -7.64
N LEU A 184 9.38 -7.26 -7.77
CA LEU A 184 8.33 -7.23 -6.75
C LEU A 184 8.75 -7.91 -5.44
N LEU A 185 9.43 -9.06 -5.56
CA LEU A 185 9.98 -9.78 -4.41
C LEU A 185 11.04 -8.96 -3.68
N ASP A 186 11.92 -8.29 -4.44
CA ASP A 186 12.96 -7.43 -3.88
C ASP A 186 12.36 -6.13 -3.30
N SER A 187 11.27 -5.62 -3.85
CA SER A 187 10.61 -4.38 -3.39
C SER A 187 9.79 -4.56 -2.11
N SER A 188 9.11 -5.70 -1.93
CA SER A 188 8.35 -6.01 -0.71
C SER A 188 8.20 -7.50 -0.46
N ARG A 189 9.26 -8.08 0.09
CA ARG A 189 9.26 -9.44 0.63
C ARG A 189 8.13 -9.71 1.64
N PRO A 190 7.80 -8.80 2.58
CA PRO A 190 6.70 -9.02 3.51
C PRO A 190 5.36 -9.22 2.81
N ALA A 191 5.03 -8.40 1.81
CA ALA A 191 3.75 -8.53 1.09
C ALA A 191 3.66 -9.85 0.31
N ILE A 192 4.75 -10.26 -0.36
CA ILE A 192 4.81 -11.55 -1.06
C ILE A 192 4.66 -12.72 -0.08
N ASN A 193 5.32 -12.66 1.08
CA ASN A 193 5.18 -13.70 2.10
C ASN A 193 3.73 -13.78 2.60
N SER A 194 3.06 -12.65 2.84
CA SER A 194 1.65 -12.62 3.23
C SER A 194 0.75 -13.26 2.17
N ILE A 195 0.96 -12.98 0.88
CA ILE A 195 0.23 -13.62 -0.22
C ILE A 195 0.39 -15.15 -0.16
N PHE A 196 1.61 -15.65 -0.03
CA PHE A 196 1.85 -17.09 0.01
C PHE A 196 1.30 -17.76 1.27
N LEU A 197 1.39 -17.11 2.42
CA LEU A 197 0.79 -17.59 3.66
C LEU A 197 -0.74 -17.66 3.54
N ASN A 198 -1.37 -16.63 2.98
CA ASN A 198 -2.82 -16.62 2.76
C ASN A 198 -3.24 -17.76 1.81
N GLY A 199 -2.45 -18.04 0.78
CA GLY A 199 -2.67 -19.18 -0.11
C GLY A 199 -2.55 -20.54 0.59
N PHE A 200 -1.58 -20.68 1.50
CA PHE A 200 -1.40 -21.90 2.30
C PHE A 200 -2.56 -22.14 3.28
N PHE A 201 -3.07 -21.09 3.92
CA PHE A 201 -4.15 -21.19 4.89
C PHE A 201 -5.56 -21.21 4.27
N SER A 202 -5.72 -20.76 3.02
CA SER A 202 -7.03 -20.72 2.33
C SER A 202 -7.81 -22.05 2.40
N PRO A 203 -7.21 -23.23 2.16
CA PRO A 203 -7.90 -24.51 2.30
C PRO A 203 -8.31 -24.84 3.75
N LEU A 204 -7.52 -24.40 4.74
CA LEU A 204 -7.75 -24.68 6.17
C LEU A 204 -8.89 -23.83 6.75
N VAL A 205 -9.00 -22.57 6.33
CA VAL A 205 -10.11 -21.67 6.72
C VAL A 205 -11.43 -22.16 6.14
N GLN A 206 -11.44 -22.65 4.90
CA GLN A 206 -12.63 -23.27 4.30
C GLN A 206 -13.04 -24.58 4.99
N MET A 207 -12.11 -25.33 5.57
CA MET A 207 -12.44 -26.52 6.39
C MET A 207 -13.12 -26.13 7.71
N ASN A 208 -12.69 -25.06 8.38
CA ASN A 208 -13.34 -24.59 9.61
C ASN A 208 -14.74 -24.02 9.38
N LEU A 209 -14.98 -23.31 8.27
CA LEU A 209 -16.33 -22.83 7.90
C LEU A 209 -17.30 -23.97 7.53
N LYS A 210 -16.79 -25.12 7.05
CA LYS A 210 -17.60 -26.31 6.77
C LYS A 210 -17.88 -27.20 7.98
N MET A 211 -17.16 -27.00 9.10
CA MET A 211 -17.35 -27.74 10.35
C MET A 211 -18.18 -26.96 11.38
N GLN A 212 -19.24 -26.24 10.95
CA GLN A 212 -20.33 -25.98 11.88
C GLN A 212 -21.02 -27.31 12.23
N PRO A 213 -21.36 -27.58 13.50
CA PRO A 213 -21.78 -28.90 13.92
C PRO A 213 -23.04 -29.30 13.15
N ILE A 214 -22.99 -30.48 12.52
CA ILE A 214 -24.19 -31.23 12.18
C ILE A 214 -24.94 -31.38 13.50
N LEU A 215 -26.01 -30.60 13.68
CA LEU A 215 -26.98 -30.82 14.75
C LEU A 215 -27.49 -32.24 14.57
N ILE A 216 -27.00 -33.14 15.40
CA ILE A 216 -27.57 -34.48 15.54
C ILE A 216 -28.93 -34.26 16.20
N SER A 217 -29.98 -34.46 15.39
CA SER A 217 -31.40 -34.45 15.78
C SER A 217 -31.71 -35.48 16.86
#